data_AF-A0A7J3TLX6-F1
#
_entry.id   AF-A0A7J3TLX6-F1
#
_cell.length_a   1.000
_cell.length_b   1.000
_cell.length_c   1.000
_cell.angle_alpha   90.00
_cell.angle_beta   90.00
_cell.angle_gamma   90.00
#
_symmetry.space_group_name_H-M   'P 1'
#
loop_
_entity.id
_entity.type
_entity.pdbx_description
1 polymer ?
#
loop_
_entity_poly.entity_id
_entity_poly.type
_entity_poly.pdbx_seq_one_letter_code
_entity_poly.pdbx_strand_id
1 'polypeptide(L)'
;MVFDDEKRRKKEAEEFEKIVREMERIIAEAFKSAFNMQPFAKGFSLKINEDGEPEFEELNFDEEDIDILEDEKKIYVTLQLPEVDEKYIKVKIKNNILQIIAGEEYREITLPVKVKRKVKKTFRNGVLDIELEKS
;
A
#
# COMPACT_ATOMS: atom_id res chain seq x y z
N MET A 1 -27.32 36.17 -6.56
CA MET A 1 -26.48 35.18 -7.27
C MET A 1 -25.70 34.25 -6.33
N VAL A 2 -25.44 34.61 -5.07
CA VAL A 2 -24.65 33.77 -4.11
C VAL A 2 -25.35 32.47 -3.66
N PHE A 3 -26.68 32.45 -3.57
CA PHE A 3 -27.45 31.27 -3.12
C PHE A 3 -27.50 30.11 -4.12
N ASP A 4 -27.20 30.36 -5.40
CA ASP A 4 -27.24 29.34 -6.46
C ASP A 4 -25.94 28.55 -6.56
N ASP A 5 -24.80 29.20 -6.27
CA ASP A 5 -23.46 28.57 -6.19
C ASP A 5 -23.32 27.62 -5.00
N GLU A 6 -23.95 27.94 -3.86
CA GLU A 6 -23.89 27.08 -2.67
C GLU A 6 -24.70 25.80 -2.86
N LYS A 7 -25.81 25.88 -3.60
CA LYS A 7 -26.60 24.71 -4.00
C LYS A 7 -25.88 23.85 -5.06
N ARG A 8 -25.20 24.45 -6.03
CA ARG A 8 -24.39 23.71 -7.02
C ARG A 8 -23.27 22.93 -6.35
N ARG A 9 -22.46 23.59 -5.50
CA ARG A 9 -21.35 22.95 -4.78
C ARG A 9 -21.81 21.80 -3.90
N LYS A 10 -22.97 21.95 -3.23
CA LYS A 10 -23.54 20.89 -2.41
C LYS A 10 -23.98 19.69 -3.24
N LYS A 11 -24.58 19.93 -4.41
CA LYS A 11 -25.02 18.87 -5.33
C LYS A 11 -23.83 18.12 -5.95
N GLU A 12 -22.77 18.83 -6.32
CA GLU A 12 -21.53 18.26 -6.85
C GLU A 12 -20.82 17.39 -5.78
N ALA A 13 -20.80 17.83 -4.51
CA ALA A 13 -20.27 17.03 -3.41
C ALA A 13 -21.08 15.75 -3.13
N GLU A 14 -22.41 15.84 -3.22
CA GLU A 14 -23.31 14.68 -3.07
C GLU A 14 -23.13 13.67 -4.22
N GLU A 15 -22.90 14.15 -5.44
CA GLU A 15 -22.60 13.30 -6.61
C GLU A 15 -21.22 12.62 -6.47
N PHE A 16 -20.21 13.36 -5.99
CA PHE A 16 -18.89 12.80 -5.69
C PHE A 16 -18.93 11.72 -4.59
N GLU A 17 -19.66 11.97 -3.49
CA GLU A 17 -19.84 10.99 -2.41
C GLU A 17 -20.46 9.68 -2.95
N LYS A 18 -21.41 9.79 -3.89
CA LYS A 18 -22.05 8.63 -4.48
C LYS A 18 -21.07 7.81 -5.33
N ILE A 19 -20.23 8.49 -6.11
CA ILE A 19 -19.19 7.85 -6.93
C ILE A 19 -18.17 7.13 -6.03
N VAL A 20 -17.72 7.77 -4.95
CA VAL A 20 -16.77 7.16 -4.00
C VAL A 20 -17.36 5.90 -3.37
N ARG A 21 -18.61 5.93 -2.92
CA ARG A 21 -19.28 4.75 -2.35
C ARG A 21 -19.44 3.61 -3.35
N GLU A 22 -19.70 3.92 -4.63
CA GLU A 22 -19.76 2.91 -5.68
C GLU A 22 -18.37 2.30 -5.96
N MET A 23 -17.32 3.11 -5.97
CA MET A 23 -15.94 2.63 -6.10
C MET A 23 -15.52 1.75 -4.92
N GLU A 24 -15.82 2.14 -3.69
CA GLU A 24 -15.57 1.32 -2.49
C GLU A 24 -16.23 -0.06 -2.60
N ARG A 25 -17.45 -0.10 -3.14
CA ARG A 25 -18.18 -1.35 -3.37
C ARG A 25 -17.51 -2.22 -4.43
N ILE A 26 -17.13 -1.63 -5.57
CA ILE A 26 -16.45 -2.33 -6.66
C ILE A 26 -15.10 -2.89 -6.19
N ILE A 27 -14.33 -2.10 -5.43
CA ILE A 27 -13.05 -2.53 -4.84
C ILE A 27 -13.29 -3.67 -3.85
N ALA A 28 -14.28 -3.55 -2.97
CA ALA A 28 -14.61 -4.61 -2.01
C ALA A 28 -15.07 -5.90 -2.69
N GLU A 29 -15.83 -5.81 -3.78
CA GLU A 29 -16.27 -6.96 -4.59
C GLU A 29 -15.12 -7.57 -5.40
N ALA A 30 -14.24 -6.74 -5.96
CA ALA A 30 -13.02 -7.18 -6.62
C ALA A 30 -12.08 -7.89 -5.64
N PHE A 31 -11.92 -7.36 -4.42
CA PHE A 31 -11.10 -7.96 -3.36
C PHE A 31 -11.68 -9.29 -2.85
N LYS A 32 -13.02 -9.39 -2.78
CA LYS A 32 -13.71 -10.66 -2.49
C LYS A 32 -13.54 -11.69 -3.61
N SER A 33 -13.55 -11.25 -4.87
CA SER A 33 -13.37 -12.09 -6.05
C SER A 33 -11.91 -12.50 -6.28
N ALA A 34 -10.96 -11.65 -5.87
CA ALA A 34 -9.51 -11.83 -6.01
C ALA A 34 -8.89 -12.65 -4.87
N PHE A 35 -9.67 -13.39 -4.06
CA PHE A 35 -9.16 -14.18 -2.94
C PHE A 35 -8.11 -15.26 -3.33
N ASN A 36 -7.87 -15.47 -4.64
CA ASN A 36 -6.81 -16.31 -5.20
C ASN A 36 -5.78 -15.57 -6.08
N MET A 37 -5.85 -14.23 -6.21
CA MET A 37 -4.94 -13.45 -7.04
C MET A 37 -4.20 -12.43 -6.19
N GLN A 38 -2.88 -12.54 -6.18
CA GLN A 38 -1.96 -11.72 -5.42
C GLN A 38 -2.17 -10.23 -5.72
N PRO A 39 -2.28 -9.34 -4.71
CA PRO A 39 -2.49 -7.93 -4.95
C PRO A 39 -1.23 -7.33 -5.61
N PHE A 40 -1.37 -6.83 -6.83
CA PHE A 40 -0.41 -5.90 -7.43
C PHE A 40 -0.88 -4.49 -7.06
N ALA A 41 -0.10 -3.77 -6.25
CA ALA A 41 -0.44 -2.41 -5.83
C ALA A 41 -0.13 -1.41 -6.97
N LYS A 42 -1.00 -1.37 -7.98
CA LYS A 42 -1.02 -0.27 -8.95
C LYS A 42 -2.08 0.73 -8.48
N GLY A 43 -1.65 1.78 -7.79
CA GLY A 43 -2.54 2.84 -7.32
C GLY A 43 -2.84 3.83 -8.43
N PHE A 44 -3.95 4.54 -8.32
CA PHE A 44 -4.26 5.67 -9.20
C PHE A 44 -4.77 6.83 -8.33
N SER A 45 -4.25 8.03 -8.58
CA SER A 45 -4.78 9.28 -8.05
C SER A 45 -5.76 9.85 -9.06
N LEU A 46 -6.96 10.19 -8.59
CA LEU A 46 -7.96 10.91 -9.37
C LEU A 46 -8.08 12.31 -8.77
N LYS A 47 -7.73 13.33 -9.53
CA LYS A 47 -7.84 14.74 -9.12
C LYS A 47 -8.74 15.48 -10.10
N ILE A 48 -9.68 16.26 -9.58
CA ILE A 48 -10.48 17.16 -10.42
C ILE A 48 -9.75 18.51 -10.49
N ASN A 49 -9.45 18.97 -11.70
CA ASN A 49 -8.80 20.27 -11.90
C ASN A 49 -9.80 21.43 -11.80
N GLU A 50 -9.32 22.68 -11.88
CA GLU A 50 -10.15 23.89 -11.72
C GLU A 50 -11.26 23.99 -12.79
N ASP A 51 -11.11 23.30 -13.91
CA ASP A 51 -12.08 23.23 -15.01
C ASP A 51 -13.13 22.11 -14.82
N GLY A 52 -13.03 21.32 -13.75
CA GLY A 52 -13.95 20.22 -13.45
C GLY A 52 -13.66 18.93 -14.22
N GLU A 53 -12.51 18.85 -14.91
CA GLU A 53 -12.11 17.66 -15.64
C GLU A 53 -11.31 16.70 -14.75
N PRO A 54 -11.56 15.38 -14.85
CA PRO A 54 -10.81 14.39 -14.10
C PRO A 54 -9.41 14.19 -14.70
N GLU A 55 -8.39 14.49 -13.90
CA GLU A 55 -7.00 14.15 -14.15
C GLU A 55 -6.68 12.82 -13.47
N PHE A 56 -6.21 11.87 -14.29
CA PHE A 56 -5.78 10.55 -13.86
C PHE A 56 -4.27 10.52 -13.77
N GLU A 57 -3.75 10.23 -12.58
CA GLU A 57 -2.32 10.01 -12.37
C GLU A 57 -2.09 8.59 -11.86
N GLU A 58 -1.23 7.86 -12.55
CA GLU A 58 -0.86 6.50 -12.17
C GLU A 58 0.19 6.55 -11.05
N LEU A 59 -0.17 6.07 -9.85
CA LEU A 59 0.73 6.05 -8.71
C LEU A 59 1.41 4.68 -8.64
N ASN A 60 2.68 4.65 -9.04
CA ASN A 60 3.56 3.50 -8.81
C ASN A 60 4.03 3.56 -7.34
N PHE A 61 3.43 2.75 -6.48
CA PHE A 61 3.77 2.73 -5.05
C PHE A 61 4.95 1.81 -4.69
N ASP A 62 5.62 1.20 -5.67
CA ASP A 62 6.65 0.20 -5.43
C ASP A 62 7.84 0.38 -6.39
N GLU A 63 9.00 0.79 -5.86
CA GLU A 63 10.36 0.23 -6.14
C GLU A 63 11.53 1.04 -5.54
N GLU A 64 11.40 2.35 -5.26
CA GLU A 64 12.59 3.17 -4.95
C GLU A 64 13.22 2.96 -3.55
N ASP A 65 12.44 2.51 -2.55
CA ASP A 65 12.92 2.41 -1.14
C ASP A 65 13.12 0.98 -0.62
N ILE A 66 12.87 -0.05 -1.44
CA ILE A 66 12.88 -1.46 -1.01
C ILE A 66 13.82 -2.27 -1.90
N ASP A 67 14.87 -2.83 -1.30
CA ASP A 67 15.78 -3.76 -1.96
C ASP A 67 15.47 -5.20 -1.53
N ILE A 68 15.38 -6.12 -2.49
CA ILE A 68 15.11 -7.54 -2.27
C ILE A 68 16.19 -8.36 -2.95
N LEU A 69 17.02 -9.02 -2.13
CA LEU A 69 18.07 -9.92 -2.60
C LEU A 69 17.74 -11.36 -2.19
N GLU A 70 18.09 -12.32 -3.04
CA GLU A 70 17.86 -13.74 -2.79
C GLU A 70 19.16 -14.51 -3.02
N ASP A 71 19.53 -15.37 -2.08
CA ASP A 71 20.57 -16.39 -2.26
C ASP A 71 19.92 -17.79 -2.32
N GLU A 72 20.69 -18.88 -2.35
CA GLU A 72 20.12 -20.23 -2.42
C GLU A 72 19.18 -20.60 -1.24
N LYS A 73 19.40 -20.02 -0.05
CA LYS A 73 18.79 -20.44 1.23
C LYS A 73 17.91 -19.37 1.87
N LYS A 74 18.06 -18.10 1.50
CA LYS A 74 17.45 -16.96 2.16
C LYS A 74 16.99 -15.88 1.19
N ILE A 75 16.05 -15.07 1.67
CA ILE A 75 15.67 -13.78 1.10
C ILE A 75 16.08 -12.69 2.09
N TYR A 76 16.60 -11.60 1.57
CA TYR A 76 16.98 -10.38 2.27
C TYR A 76 16.08 -9.26 1.78
N VAL A 77 15.45 -8.53 2.70
CA VAL A 77 14.62 -7.37 2.39
C VAL A 77 15.15 -6.20 3.20
N THR A 78 15.54 -5.12 2.51
CA THR A 78 16.02 -3.88 3.12
C THR A 78 15.08 -2.75 2.73
N LEU A 79 14.68 -1.95 3.71
CA LEU A 79 13.79 -0.82 3.47
C LEU A 79 14.11 0.38 4.38
N GLN A 80 13.91 1.58 3.86
CA GLN A 80 14.11 2.82 4.60
C GLN A 80 12.82 3.23 5.33
N LEU A 81 12.95 3.48 6.64
CA LEU A 81 11.94 4.02 7.54
C LEU A 81 12.56 5.18 8.35
N PRO A 82 12.81 6.34 7.72
CA PRO A 82 13.27 7.50 8.46
C PRO A 82 12.23 7.87 9.53
N GLU A 83 12.69 8.39 10.66
CA GLU A 83 11.84 8.95 11.74
C GLU A 83 10.94 7.94 12.50
N VAL A 84 11.02 6.64 12.19
CA VAL A 84 10.27 5.61 12.92
C VAL A 84 11.09 5.04 14.08
N ASP A 85 10.51 5.01 15.29
CA ASP A 85 11.07 4.26 16.42
C ASP A 85 10.91 2.75 16.21
N GLU A 86 11.96 1.97 16.50
CA GLU A 86 11.95 0.50 16.40
C GLU A 86 10.76 -0.18 17.10
N LYS A 87 10.34 0.38 18.24
CA LYS A 87 9.21 -0.14 19.05
C LYS A 87 7.87 -0.13 18.31
N TYR A 88 7.74 0.71 17.27
CA TYR A 88 6.55 0.78 16.42
C TYR A 88 6.67 -0.07 15.15
N ILE A 89 7.80 -0.75 14.94
CA ILE A 89 8.03 -1.62 13.78
C ILE A 89 7.58 -3.06 14.09
N LYS A 90 6.53 -3.51 13.39
CA LYS A 90 6.04 -4.89 13.44
C LYS A 90 6.20 -5.53 12.07
N VAL A 91 6.78 -6.73 12.06
CA VAL A 91 6.99 -7.53 10.85
C VAL A 91 6.22 -8.84 11.02
N LYS A 92 5.44 -9.22 10.02
CA LYS A 92 4.66 -10.46 10.01
C LYS A 92 4.79 -11.14 8.66
N ILE A 93 4.76 -12.47 8.67
CA ILE A 93 4.65 -13.27 7.45
C ILE A 93 3.27 -13.90 7.43
N LYS A 94 2.52 -13.66 6.36
CA LYS A 94 1.26 -14.33 6.08
C LYS A 94 1.35 -14.95 4.69
N ASN A 95 1.37 -16.28 4.62
CA ASN A 95 1.59 -17.02 3.39
C ASN A 95 2.96 -16.69 2.75
N ASN A 96 2.96 -16.04 1.59
CA ASN A 96 4.13 -15.53 0.89
C ASN A 96 4.24 -13.99 0.94
N ILE A 97 3.50 -13.34 1.84
CA ILE A 97 3.48 -11.88 1.98
C ILE A 97 4.20 -11.48 3.27
N LEU A 98 5.19 -10.61 3.13
CA LEU A 98 5.85 -9.93 4.23
C LEU A 98 5.11 -8.61 4.52
N GLN A 99 4.48 -8.52 5.68
CA GLN A 99 3.76 -7.34 6.14
C GLN A 99 4.65 -6.55 7.10
N ILE A 100 4.90 -5.28 6.80
CA ILE A 100 5.64 -4.35 7.65
C ILE A 100 4.69 -3.24 8.09
N ILE A 101 4.56 -3.06 9.40
CA ILE A 101 3.84 -1.95 10.02
C ILE A 101 4.88 -1.09 10.72
N ALA A 102 4.90 0.20 10.43
CA ALA A 102 5.86 1.16 10.96
C ALA A 102 5.12 2.46 11.34
N GLY A 103 4.71 2.57 12.61
CA GLY A 103 3.83 3.68 13.03
C GLY A 103 2.47 3.59 12.34
N GLU A 104 2.15 4.58 11.51
CA GLU A 104 0.93 4.63 10.69
C GLU A 104 1.13 4.02 9.29
N GLU A 105 2.37 3.77 8.87
CA GLU A 105 2.64 3.15 7.58
C GLU A 105 2.42 1.64 7.60
N TYR A 106 1.83 1.13 6.51
CA TYR A 106 1.62 -0.28 6.26
C TYR A 106 2.11 -0.64 4.86
N ARG A 107 3.03 -1.60 4.77
CA ARG A 107 3.54 -2.12 3.49
C ARG A 107 3.40 -3.63 3.42
N GLU A 108 3.05 -4.14 2.25
CA GLU A 108 3.01 -5.56 1.94
C GLU A 108 3.97 -5.86 0.79
N ILE A 109 4.91 -6.77 1.02
CA ILE A 109 5.88 -7.20 0.01
C ILE A 109 5.59 -8.65 -0.34
N THR A 110 5.37 -8.92 -1.61
CA THR A 110 5.29 -10.30 -2.11
C THR A 110 6.69 -10.89 -2.13
N LEU A 111 6.88 -12.02 -1.44
CA LEU A 111 8.13 -12.77 -1.47
C LEU A 111 8.17 -13.69 -2.69
N PRO A 112 9.32 -13.81 -3.38
CA PRO A 112 9.46 -14.64 -4.57
C PRO A 112 9.29 -16.14 -4.27
N VAL A 113 9.57 -16.55 -3.02
CA VAL A 113 9.43 -17.93 -2.56
C VAL A 113 8.84 -18.01 -1.15
N LYS A 114 8.37 -19.20 -0.77
CA LYS A 114 7.88 -19.47 0.58
C LYS A 114 9.03 -19.47 1.57
N VAL A 115 8.80 -18.83 2.72
CA VAL A 115 9.78 -18.68 3.79
C VAL A 115 9.27 -19.28 5.10
N LYS A 116 10.19 -19.65 5.98
CA LYS A 116 9.88 -20.06 7.34
C LYS A 116 9.26 -18.88 8.09
N ARG A 117 8.41 -19.17 9.08
CA ARG A 117 7.77 -18.14 9.91
C ARG A 117 8.75 -17.36 10.80
N LYS A 118 9.97 -17.87 10.99
CA LYS A 118 10.98 -17.22 11.82
C LYS A 118 11.60 -16.07 11.03
N VAL A 119 11.43 -14.86 11.56
CA VAL A 119 11.99 -13.63 11.00
C VAL A 119 13.19 -13.21 11.84
N LYS A 120 14.32 -12.90 11.20
CA LYS A 120 15.37 -12.11 11.83
C LYS A 120 15.30 -10.69 11.26
N LYS A 121 15.35 -9.68 12.12
CA LYS A 121 15.33 -8.28 11.70
C LYS A 121 16.34 -7.45 12.49
N THR A 122 16.89 -6.42 11.86
CA THR A 122 17.74 -5.42 12.47
C THR A 122 17.24 -4.04 12.03
N PHE A 123 17.16 -3.08 12.97
CA PHE A 123 16.82 -1.71 12.64
C PHE A 123 17.92 -0.77 13.14
N ARG A 124 18.54 0.00 12.23
CA ARG A 124 19.62 0.94 12.55
C ARG A 124 19.54 2.16 11.64
N ASN A 125 19.62 3.35 12.25
CA ASN A 125 19.66 4.62 11.51
C ASN A 125 18.54 4.79 10.47
N GLY A 126 17.32 4.37 10.80
CA GLY A 126 16.19 4.47 9.87
C GLY A 126 16.18 3.40 8.78
N VAL A 127 17.03 2.36 8.85
CA VAL A 127 17.04 1.25 7.89
C VAL A 127 16.63 -0.05 8.58
N LEU A 128 15.65 -0.74 8.01
CA LEU A 128 15.16 -2.03 8.46
C LEU A 128 15.67 -3.13 7.51
N ASP A 129 16.52 -4.01 8.03
CA ASP A 129 17.01 -5.20 7.36
C ASP A 129 16.28 -6.43 7.88
N ILE A 130 15.79 -7.28 6.98
CA ILE A 130 15.03 -8.50 7.30
C ILE A 130 15.66 -9.69 6.59
N GLU A 131 16.03 -10.73 7.34
CA GLU A 131 16.46 -12.01 6.79
C GLU A 131 15.38 -13.08 6.98
N LEU A 132 15.03 -13.76 5.89
CA LEU A 132 14.03 -14.80 5.82
C LEU A 132 14.64 -16.08 5.28
N GLU A 133 14.57 -17.19 6.03
CA GLU A 133 14.98 -18.50 5.53
C GLU A 133 13.91 -19.09 4.62
N LYS A 134 14.31 -19.60 3.45
CA LYS A 134 13.42 -20.35 2.57
C LYS A 134 12.91 -21.62 3.25
N SER A 135 11.69 -22.04 2.91
CA SER A 135 11.07 -23.28 3.40
C SER A 135 11.57 -24.51 2.67
#